data_AF-A0A101WLH3-F1
#
_entry.id   AF-A0A101WLH3-F1
#
_cell.length_a   1.000
_cell.length_b   1.000
_cell.length_c   1.000
_cell.angle_alpha   90.00
_cell.angle_beta   90.00
_cell.angle_gamma   90.00
#
_symmetry.space_group_name_H-M   'P 1'
#
loop_
_entity.id
_entity.type
_entity.pdbx_description
1 polymer ?
#
loop_
_entity_poly.entity_id
_entity_poly.type
_entity_poly.pdbx_seq_one_letter_code
_entity_poly.pdbx_strand_id
1 'polypeptide(L)'
;MKKIITMLLVGLLVLSSSMAVFAEEPGDTLTENFLEEEQHATASRFGMRGLKEFTEEIHQINTLRIERNQLRAQVIEKQDQLIDLYINARGTGNKEALEAAKEERQQIKVINDEMKVLYEQAAVTRKAFREAVKSNDMEKANTEIEKLIGIHSHINGKKEEKIELLDNIIDILS
;
A
#
# COMPACT_ATOMS: atom_id res chain seq x y z
N MET A 1 -10.74 -19.80 -52.41
CA MET A 1 -9.65 -19.47 -51.45
C MET A 1 -9.62 -18.01 -50.98
N LYS A 2 -10.13 -17.01 -51.73
CA LYS A 2 -10.14 -15.61 -51.26
C LYS A 2 -11.12 -15.31 -50.11
N LYS A 3 -12.24 -16.05 -50.01
CA LYS A 3 -13.29 -15.81 -49.00
C LYS A 3 -12.92 -16.26 -47.58
N ILE A 4 -12.05 -17.26 -47.45
CA ILE A 4 -11.63 -17.81 -46.15
C ILE A 4 -10.65 -16.86 -45.46
N ILE A 5 -9.80 -16.18 -46.22
CA ILE A 5 -8.83 -15.20 -45.69
C ILE A 5 -9.56 -13.96 -45.15
N THR A 6 -10.62 -13.49 -45.82
CA THR A 6 -11.45 -12.37 -45.33
C THR A 6 -12.23 -12.68 -44.06
N MET A 7 -12.66 -13.93 -43.83
CA MET A 7 -13.31 -14.30 -42.57
C MET A 7 -12.33 -14.41 -41.40
N LEU A 8 -11.07 -14.78 -41.67
CA LEU A 8 -10.01 -14.85 -40.66
C LEU A 8 -9.54 -13.43 -40.23
N LEU A 9 -9.55 -12.47 -41.16
CA LEU A 9 -9.24 -11.05 -40.87
C LEU A 9 -10.32 -10.33 -40.07
N VAL A 10 -11.61 -10.67 -40.25
CA VAL A 10 -12.70 -10.10 -39.44
C VAL A 10 -12.75 -10.75 -38.04
N GLY A 11 -12.36 -12.02 -37.91
CA GLY A 11 -12.21 -12.70 -36.62
C GLY A 11 -11.06 -12.16 -35.75
N LEU A 12 -10.00 -11.63 -36.37
CA LEU A 12 -8.86 -11.01 -35.67
C LEU A 12 -9.12 -9.58 -35.20
N LEU A 13 -10.16 -8.91 -35.71
CA LEU A 13 -10.54 -7.56 -35.26
C LEU A 13 -11.37 -7.56 -33.96
N VAL A 14 -11.96 -8.70 -33.57
CA VAL A 14 -12.77 -8.81 -32.33
C VAL A 14 -11.93 -9.24 -31.11
N LEU A 15 -10.64 -9.57 -31.29
CA LEU A 15 -9.72 -9.91 -30.19
C LEU A 15 -8.73 -8.77 -29.85
N SER A 16 -9.02 -7.56 -30.32
CA SER A 16 -8.26 -6.34 -30.00
C SER A 16 -8.93 -5.46 -28.93
N SER A 17 -9.90 -5.99 -28.19
CA SER A 17 -10.22 -5.49 -26.85
C SER A 17 -9.13 -5.97 -25.90
N SER A 18 -7.94 -5.40 -26.11
CA SER A 18 -6.88 -5.30 -25.13
C SER A 18 -7.54 -5.07 -23.79
N MET A 19 -7.36 -6.03 -22.89
CA MET A 19 -7.50 -5.79 -21.48
C MET A 19 -6.53 -4.65 -21.14
N ALA A 20 -7.01 -3.42 -21.28
CA ALA A 20 -6.62 -2.37 -20.36
C ALA A 20 -7.31 -2.71 -19.04
N VAL A 21 -6.80 -3.76 -18.37
CA VAL A 21 -6.74 -3.69 -16.92
C VAL A 21 -5.73 -2.59 -16.69
N PHE A 22 -6.20 -1.35 -16.76
CA PHE A 22 -5.61 -0.32 -15.96
C PHE A 22 -5.57 -0.95 -14.57
N ALA A 23 -4.37 -1.12 -14.04
CA ALA A 23 -4.20 -0.93 -12.63
C ALA A 23 -4.72 0.49 -12.37
N GLU A 24 -6.03 0.60 -12.22
CA GLU A 24 -6.63 1.60 -11.38
C GLU A 24 -6.10 1.22 -10.00
N GLU A 25 -4.87 1.70 -9.75
CA GLU A 25 -4.41 1.92 -8.40
C GLU A 25 -5.61 2.57 -7.70
N PRO A 26 -5.99 2.13 -6.49
CA PRO A 26 -6.85 2.97 -5.67
C PRO A 26 -6.05 4.26 -5.50
N GLY A 27 -6.35 5.23 -6.36
CA GLY A 27 -5.61 6.46 -6.48
C GLY A 27 -5.57 7.03 -5.09
N ASP A 28 -4.35 7.25 -4.59
CA ASP A 28 -4.12 7.99 -3.36
C ASP A 28 -4.43 9.46 -3.67
N THR A 29 -5.69 9.72 -3.98
CA THR A 29 -6.36 11.02 -4.14
C THR A 29 -6.42 11.72 -2.78
N LEU A 30 -5.54 11.41 -1.83
CA LEU A 30 -5.58 11.98 -0.48
C LEU A 30 -4.84 13.31 -0.39
N THR A 31 -3.89 13.60 -1.28
CA THR A 31 -3.32 14.96 -1.33
C THR A 31 -4.29 15.95 -1.97
N GLU A 32 -5.05 15.52 -2.98
CA GLU A 32 -6.17 16.31 -3.51
C GLU A 32 -7.33 16.35 -2.51
N ASN A 33 -7.80 15.23 -1.93
CA ASN A 33 -8.99 15.27 -1.07
C ASN A 33 -8.80 15.91 0.32
N PHE A 34 -7.60 15.89 0.93
CA PHE A 34 -7.40 16.62 2.21
C PHE A 34 -7.27 18.13 2.01
N LEU A 35 -6.71 18.57 0.89
CA LEU A 35 -6.51 20.00 0.57
C LEU A 35 -7.70 20.61 -0.20
N GLU A 36 -8.38 19.84 -1.07
CA GLU A 36 -9.60 20.28 -1.76
C GLU A 36 -10.79 20.45 -0.80
N GLU A 37 -10.93 19.61 0.22
CA GLU A 37 -11.94 19.83 1.26
C GLU A 37 -11.57 20.95 2.24
N GLU A 38 -10.30 21.35 2.34
CA GLU A 38 -9.91 22.55 3.10
C GLU A 38 -10.50 23.82 2.45
N GLN A 39 -10.70 23.81 1.12
CA GLN A 39 -11.41 24.86 0.39
C GLN A 39 -12.95 24.75 0.52
N HIS A 40 -13.51 23.54 0.63
CA HIS A 40 -14.95 23.33 0.85
C HIS A 40 -15.40 23.39 2.33
N ALA A 41 -14.47 23.40 3.29
CA ALA A 41 -14.74 23.46 4.72
C ALA A 41 -15.12 24.85 5.26
N THR A 42 -15.40 25.82 4.39
CA THR A 42 -16.05 27.09 4.81
C THR A 42 -17.48 26.86 5.32
N ALA A 43 -18.07 25.67 5.14
CA ALA A 43 -19.40 25.31 5.62
C ALA A 43 -19.47 24.58 6.98
N SER A 44 -18.37 24.21 7.65
CA SER A 44 -18.46 23.54 8.97
C SER A 44 -17.56 24.16 10.05
N ARG A 45 -18.03 25.27 10.65
CA ARG A 45 -17.42 25.84 11.86
C ARG A 45 -17.33 24.86 13.05
N PHE A 46 -18.07 23.75 13.01
CA PHE A 46 -18.04 22.70 14.02
C PHE A 46 -16.91 21.67 13.84
N GLY A 47 -16.51 21.33 12.60
CA GLY A 47 -15.45 20.35 12.34
C GLY A 47 -14.06 20.82 12.75
N MET A 48 -13.77 22.12 12.61
CA MET A 48 -12.47 22.70 12.98
C MET A 48 -12.20 22.71 14.48
N ARG A 49 -13.23 22.77 15.34
CA ARG A 49 -13.02 22.77 16.80
C ARG A 49 -12.63 21.39 17.31
N GLY A 50 -13.36 20.35 16.91
CA GLY A 50 -13.03 18.97 17.27
C GLY A 50 -11.67 18.53 16.71
N LEU A 51 -11.30 18.94 15.48
CA LEU A 51 -9.99 18.62 14.92
C LEU A 51 -8.82 19.29 15.66
N LYS A 52 -9.03 20.46 16.28
CA LYS A 52 -7.98 21.13 17.08
C LYS A 52 -7.59 20.31 18.31
N GLU A 53 -8.55 19.59 18.91
CA GLU A 53 -8.29 18.74 20.08
C GLU A 53 -7.39 17.55 19.74
N PHE A 54 -7.37 17.12 18.47
CA PHE A 54 -6.59 15.96 18.01
C PHE A 54 -5.33 16.33 17.22
N THR A 55 -4.82 17.55 17.41
CA THR A 55 -3.71 18.08 16.59
C THR A 55 -2.44 17.25 16.77
N GLU A 56 -2.13 16.84 17.99
CA GLU A 56 -0.91 16.08 18.30
C GLU A 56 -0.96 14.68 17.69
N GLU A 57 -2.10 14.00 17.79
CA GLU A 57 -2.35 12.68 17.22
C GLU A 57 -2.32 12.70 15.69
N ILE A 58 -2.86 13.76 15.07
CA ILE A 58 -2.76 13.96 13.62
C ILE A 58 -1.29 14.14 13.21
N HIS A 59 -0.50 14.92 13.96
CA HIS A 59 0.93 15.04 13.70
C HIS A 59 1.65 13.71 13.87
N GLN A 60 1.31 12.91 14.88
CA GLN A 60 1.88 11.58 15.06
C GLN A 60 1.56 10.65 13.89
N ILE A 61 0.31 10.63 13.41
CA ILE A 61 -0.07 9.87 12.21
C ILE A 61 0.73 10.33 11.00
N ASN A 62 0.96 11.63 10.83
CA ASN A 62 1.77 12.16 9.73
C ASN A 62 3.23 11.73 9.84
N THR A 63 3.83 11.76 11.03
CA THR A 63 5.18 11.22 11.27
C THR A 63 5.27 9.75 10.86
N LEU A 64 4.30 8.92 11.28
CA LEU A 64 4.23 7.51 10.89
C LEU A 64 4.08 7.33 9.37
N ARG A 65 3.39 8.25 8.67
CA ARG A 65 3.29 8.22 7.20
C ARG A 65 4.61 8.58 6.51
N ILE A 66 5.37 9.53 7.07
CA ILE A 66 6.69 9.91 6.55
C ILE A 66 7.64 8.72 6.67
N GLU A 67 7.71 8.11 7.86
CA GLU A 67 8.48 6.90 8.11
C GLU A 67 8.09 5.77 7.14
N ARG A 68 6.78 5.54 6.95
CA ARG A 68 6.29 4.56 5.97
C ARG A 68 6.84 4.77 4.57
N ASN A 69 6.92 6.02 4.13
CA ASN A 69 7.43 6.37 2.81
C ASN A 69 8.93 6.11 2.70
N GLN A 70 9.69 6.36 3.77
CA GLN A 70 11.11 6.01 3.85
C GLN A 70 11.30 4.48 3.77
N LEU A 71 10.53 3.72 4.55
CA LEU A 71 10.55 2.25 4.49
C LEU A 71 10.14 1.74 3.09
N ARG A 72 9.16 2.38 2.44
CA ARG A 72 8.78 2.03 1.06
C ARG A 72 9.92 2.25 0.08
N ALA A 73 10.68 3.34 0.21
CA ALA A 73 11.85 3.59 -0.63
C ALA A 73 12.90 2.48 -0.47
N GLN A 74 13.19 2.07 0.77
CA GLN A 74 14.12 0.96 1.04
C GLN A 74 13.64 -0.37 0.45
N VAL A 75 12.34 -0.69 0.58
CA VAL A 75 11.77 -1.90 -0.04
C VAL A 75 11.97 -1.90 -1.55
N ILE A 76 11.76 -0.75 -2.22
CA ILE A 76 11.92 -0.64 -3.68
C ILE A 76 13.39 -0.83 -4.07
N GLU A 77 14.32 -0.19 -3.35
CA GLU A 77 15.75 -0.32 -3.61
C GLU A 77 16.23 -1.78 -3.49
N LYS A 78 15.82 -2.48 -2.42
CA LYS A 78 16.16 -3.90 -2.23
C LYS A 78 15.52 -4.79 -3.29
N GLN A 79 14.28 -4.50 -3.70
CA GLN A 79 13.62 -5.23 -4.78
C GLN A 79 14.35 -5.07 -6.11
N ASP A 80 14.89 -3.88 -6.40
CA ASP A 80 15.70 -3.62 -7.58
C ASP A 80 16.98 -4.46 -7.57
N GLN A 81 17.72 -4.44 -6.45
CA GLN A 81 18.93 -5.26 -6.26
C GLN A 81 18.66 -6.76 -6.44
N LEU A 82 17.54 -7.25 -5.92
CA LEU A 82 17.15 -8.65 -6.03
C LEU A 82 16.92 -9.10 -7.47
N ILE A 83 16.48 -8.22 -8.38
CA ILE A 83 16.25 -8.60 -9.78
C ILE A 83 17.55 -9.12 -10.39
N ASP A 84 18.64 -8.38 -10.23
CA ASP A 84 19.95 -8.75 -10.77
C ASP A 84 20.48 -10.04 -10.13
N LEU A 85 20.34 -10.17 -8.80
CA LEU A 85 20.75 -11.37 -8.07
C LEU A 85 19.98 -12.62 -8.53
N TYR A 86 18.68 -12.52 -8.74
CA TYR A 86 17.88 -13.65 -9.26
C TYR A 86 18.27 -14.01 -10.70
N ILE A 87 18.58 -13.04 -11.55
CA ILE A 87 19.04 -13.29 -12.92
C ILE A 87 20.37 -14.05 -12.87
N ASN A 88 21.31 -13.59 -12.03
CA ASN A 88 22.62 -14.22 -11.88
C ASN A 88 22.52 -15.65 -11.32
N ALA A 89 21.76 -15.85 -10.23
CA ALA A 89 21.58 -17.16 -9.60
C ALA A 89 20.94 -18.19 -10.57
N ARG A 90 20.02 -17.74 -11.42
CA ARG A 90 19.45 -18.58 -12.50
C ARG A 90 20.45 -18.88 -13.61
N GLY A 91 21.27 -17.89 -13.98
CA GLY A 91 22.31 -18.05 -15.00
C GLY A 91 23.40 -19.04 -14.59
N THR A 92 23.77 -19.09 -13.30
CA THR A 92 24.76 -20.03 -12.74
C THR A 92 24.17 -21.39 -12.38
N GLY A 93 22.84 -21.51 -12.32
CA GLY A 93 22.16 -22.76 -11.96
C GLY A 93 22.21 -23.08 -10.46
N ASN A 94 22.39 -22.09 -9.59
CA ASN A 94 22.43 -22.28 -8.13
C ASN A 94 21.01 -22.53 -7.56
N LYS A 95 20.52 -23.75 -7.74
CA LYS A 95 19.16 -24.16 -7.33
C LYS A 95 18.96 -24.15 -5.82
N GLU A 96 20.01 -24.38 -5.04
CA GLU A 96 19.94 -24.42 -3.58
C GLU A 96 19.65 -23.03 -3.01
N ALA A 97 20.40 -22.01 -3.45
CA ALA A 97 20.15 -20.62 -3.05
C ALA A 97 18.76 -20.13 -3.50
N LEU A 98 18.34 -20.51 -4.71
CA LEU A 98 17.02 -20.16 -5.22
C LEU A 98 15.87 -20.79 -4.41
N GLU A 99 16.03 -22.01 -3.91
CA GLU A 99 15.01 -22.66 -3.08
C GLU A 99 15.02 -22.10 -1.65
N ALA A 100 16.19 -21.81 -1.06
CA ALA A 100 16.27 -21.13 0.24
C ALA A 100 15.59 -19.74 0.20
N ALA A 101 15.84 -18.95 -0.84
CA ALA A 101 15.20 -17.65 -1.06
C ALA A 101 13.67 -17.72 -1.24
N LYS A 102 13.12 -18.89 -1.56
CA LYS A 102 11.68 -19.07 -1.79
C LYS A 102 10.89 -19.12 -0.48
N GLU A 103 11.48 -19.63 0.59
CA GLU A 103 10.86 -19.65 1.92
C GLU A 103 10.65 -18.21 2.44
N GLU A 104 11.69 -17.38 2.37
CA GLU A 104 11.62 -15.95 2.70
C GLU A 104 10.58 -15.21 1.86
N ARG A 105 10.49 -15.50 0.55
CA ARG A 105 9.44 -14.94 -0.33
C ARG A 105 8.03 -15.31 0.11
N GLN A 106 7.83 -16.53 0.60
CA GLN A 106 6.54 -16.97 1.07
C GLN A 106 6.14 -16.21 2.35
N GLN A 107 7.09 -15.93 3.23
CA GLN A 107 6.86 -15.08 4.41
C GLN A 107 6.54 -13.63 4.00
N ILE A 108 7.24 -13.06 3.02
CA ILE A 108 6.92 -11.74 2.46
C ILE A 108 5.48 -11.69 1.94
N LYS A 109 4.99 -12.78 1.32
CA LYS A 109 3.61 -12.84 0.84
C LYS A 109 2.61 -12.75 2.01
N VAL A 110 2.83 -13.50 3.09
CA VAL A 110 2.01 -13.44 4.30
C VAL A 110 1.99 -12.01 4.86
N ILE A 111 3.14 -11.37 4.98
CA ILE A 111 3.23 -9.98 5.45
C ILE A 111 2.44 -9.01 4.55
N ASN A 112 2.46 -9.20 3.23
CA ASN A 112 1.66 -8.35 2.32
C ASN A 112 0.16 -8.55 2.52
N ASP A 113 -0.29 -9.79 2.75
CA ASP A 113 -1.69 -10.10 3.02
C ASP A 113 -2.13 -9.49 4.36
N GLU A 114 -1.30 -9.59 5.40
CA GLU A 114 -1.54 -8.94 6.71
C GLU A 114 -1.60 -7.42 6.58
N MET A 115 -0.67 -6.80 5.85
CA MET A 115 -0.69 -5.35 5.60
C MET A 115 -1.96 -4.92 4.89
N LYS A 116 -2.47 -5.71 3.93
CA LYS A 116 -3.73 -5.40 3.24
C LYS A 116 -4.90 -5.29 4.22
N VAL A 117 -5.01 -6.26 5.14
CA VAL A 117 -6.03 -6.23 6.20
C VAL A 117 -5.86 -5.00 7.09
N LEU A 118 -4.63 -4.62 7.45
CA LEU A 118 -4.36 -3.42 8.24
C LEU A 118 -4.78 -2.13 7.51
N TYR A 119 -4.55 -2.03 6.19
CA TYR A 119 -5.01 -0.87 5.41
C TYR A 119 -6.54 -0.77 5.36
N GLU A 120 -7.23 -1.89 5.20
CA GLU A 120 -8.70 -1.94 5.25
C GLU A 120 -9.22 -1.49 6.62
N GLN A 121 -8.60 -1.97 7.70
CA GLN A 121 -8.91 -1.54 9.07
C GLN A 121 -8.66 -0.04 9.27
N ALA A 122 -7.53 0.50 8.78
CA ALA A 122 -7.21 1.92 8.86
C ALA A 122 -8.27 2.77 8.16
N ALA A 123 -8.77 2.33 7.00
CA ALA A 123 -9.81 3.04 6.26
C ALA A 123 -11.15 3.07 7.03
N VAL A 124 -11.53 1.95 7.64
CA VAL A 124 -12.74 1.86 8.48
C VAL A 124 -12.61 2.74 9.73
N THR A 125 -11.52 2.60 10.48
CA THR A 125 -11.28 3.39 11.71
C THR A 125 -11.18 4.88 11.43
N ARG A 126 -10.58 5.30 10.30
CA ARG A 126 -10.58 6.70 9.88
C ARG A 126 -11.98 7.25 9.64
N LYS A 127 -12.87 6.46 9.02
CA LYS A 127 -14.28 6.88 8.82
C LYS A 127 -14.98 7.01 10.18
N ALA A 128 -14.81 6.03 11.07
CA ALA A 128 -15.38 6.07 12.41
C ALA A 128 -14.91 7.28 13.23
N PHE A 129 -13.61 7.61 13.18
CA PHE A 129 -13.06 8.82 13.79
C PHE A 129 -13.74 10.08 13.26
N ARG A 130 -13.85 10.23 11.92
CA ARG A 130 -14.49 11.40 11.31
C ARG A 130 -15.96 11.53 11.71
N GLU A 131 -16.69 10.43 11.79
CA GLU A 131 -18.08 10.41 12.24
C GLU A 131 -18.20 10.82 13.71
N ALA A 132 -17.33 10.31 14.59
CA ALA A 132 -17.29 10.66 16.01
C ALA A 132 -17.02 12.15 16.24
N VAL A 133 -16.05 12.72 15.51
CA VAL A 133 -15.76 14.17 15.54
C VAL A 133 -16.97 14.98 15.06
N LYS A 134 -17.65 14.55 13.98
CA LYS A 134 -18.85 15.21 13.47
C LYS A 134 -20.02 15.17 14.44
N SER A 135 -20.17 14.08 15.19
CA SER A 135 -21.18 13.93 16.24
C SER A 135 -20.79 14.55 17.58
N ASN A 136 -19.61 15.16 17.68
CA ASN A 136 -19.05 15.73 18.92
C ASN A 136 -18.93 14.69 20.06
N ASP A 137 -18.70 13.42 19.69
CA ASP A 137 -18.45 12.30 20.59
C ASP A 137 -16.94 12.14 20.76
N MET A 138 -16.37 12.91 21.69
CA MET A 138 -14.91 13.01 21.86
C MET A 138 -14.28 11.75 22.44
N GLU A 139 -14.99 11.01 23.28
CA GLU A 139 -14.49 9.74 23.84
C GLU A 139 -14.31 8.70 22.73
N LYS A 140 -15.30 8.58 21.85
CA LYS A 140 -15.21 7.72 20.68
C LYS A 140 -14.17 8.21 19.68
N ALA A 141 -14.08 9.52 19.45
CA ALA A 141 -13.06 10.09 18.57
C ALA A 141 -11.64 9.79 19.09
N ASN A 142 -11.40 9.94 20.39
CA ASN A 142 -10.12 9.60 21.01
C ASN A 142 -9.78 8.11 20.83
N THR A 143 -10.75 7.24 21.08
CA THR A 143 -10.57 5.78 20.90
C THR A 143 -10.19 5.42 19.45
N GLU A 144 -10.88 6.00 18.47
CA GLU A 144 -10.62 5.68 17.06
C GLU A 144 -9.31 6.29 16.56
N ILE A 145 -8.90 7.47 17.03
CA ILE A 145 -7.61 8.05 16.61
C ILE A 145 -6.42 7.32 17.21
N GLU A 146 -6.48 6.90 18.48
CA GLU A 146 -5.46 6.04 19.10
C GLU A 146 -5.35 4.70 18.36
N LYS A 147 -6.49 4.11 18.01
CA LYS A 147 -6.52 2.90 17.18
C LYS A 147 -5.90 3.14 15.81
N LEU A 148 -6.16 4.29 15.18
CA LEU A 148 -5.58 4.64 13.89
C LEU A 148 -4.04 4.77 13.97
N ILE A 149 -3.53 5.39 15.03
CA ILE A 149 -2.09 5.46 15.33
C ILE A 149 -1.51 4.05 15.46
N GLY A 150 -2.16 3.19 16.25
CA GLY A 150 -1.74 1.80 16.43
C GLY A 150 -1.67 1.02 15.11
N ILE A 151 -2.69 1.14 14.25
CA ILE A 151 -2.69 0.51 12.92
C ILE A 151 -1.55 1.06 12.06
N HIS A 152 -1.32 2.37 12.07
CA HIS A 152 -0.24 2.98 11.29
C HIS A 152 1.14 2.52 11.73
N SER A 153 1.36 2.38 13.04
CA SER A 153 2.58 1.84 13.63
C SER A 153 2.78 0.36 13.24
N HIS A 154 1.74 -0.46 13.34
CA HIS A 154 1.81 -1.87 12.96
C HIS A 154 2.14 -2.05 11.46
N ILE A 155 1.57 -1.20 10.59
CA ILE A 155 1.94 -1.21 9.16
C ILE A 155 3.43 -0.91 8.97
N ASN A 156 4.01 0.00 9.75
CA ASN A 156 5.42 0.32 9.64
C ASN A 156 6.29 -0.84 10.13
N GLY A 157 5.96 -1.46 11.27
CA GLY A 157 6.64 -2.67 11.75
C GLY A 157 6.60 -3.82 10.73
N LYS A 158 5.45 -4.05 10.09
CA LYS A 158 5.33 -5.03 9.00
C LYS A 158 6.20 -4.71 7.78
N LYS A 159 6.46 -3.43 7.52
CA LYS A 159 7.41 -3.04 6.46
C LYS A 159 8.85 -3.28 6.86
N GLU A 160 9.21 -3.07 8.12
CA GLU A 160 10.53 -3.40 8.66
C GLU A 160 10.78 -4.91 8.60
N GLU A 161 9.84 -5.73 9.08
CA GLU A 161 9.90 -7.21 8.94
C GLU A 161 10.12 -7.61 7.47
N LYS A 162 9.40 -6.97 6.54
CA LYS A 162 9.58 -7.23 5.10
C LYS A 162 10.98 -6.83 4.60
N ILE A 163 11.55 -5.74 5.09
CA ILE A 163 12.89 -5.28 4.73
C ILE A 163 13.93 -6.31 5.20
N GLU A 164 13.80 -6.83 6.41
CA GLU A 164 14.67 -7.89 6.93
C GLU A 164 14.63 -9.16 6.07
N LEU A 165 13.44 -9.62 5.67
CA LEU A 165 13.31 -10.76 4.76
C LEU A 165 13.92 -10.49 3.38
N LEU A 166 13.85 -9.25 2.88
CA LEU A 166 14.50 -8.88 1.63
C LEU A 166 16.02 -8.91 1.76
N ASP A 167 16.56 -8.46 2.90
CA ASP A 167 17.99 -8.56 3.21
C ASP A 167 18.46 -10.01 3.32
N ASN A 168 17.70 -10.88 3.98
CA ASN A 168 18.00 -12.31 4.02
C ASN A 168 18.08 -12.92 2.61
N ILE A 169 17.15 -12.55 1.71
CA ILE A 169 17.18 -13.03 0.33
C ILE A 169 18.41 -12.49 -0.40
N ILE A 170 18.79 -11.22 -0.20
CA ILE A 170 20.00 -10.64 -0.78
C ILE A 170 21.22 -11.44 -0.32
N ASP A 171 21.34 -11.73 0.98
CA ASP A 171 22.45 -12.50 1.54
C ASP A 171 22.52 -13.94 1.01
N ILE A 172 21.37 -14.58 0.78
CA ILE A 172 21.29 -15.93 0.21
C ILE A 172 21.76 -15.96 -1.26
N LEU A 173 21.48 -14.90 -2.03
CA LEU A 173 21.69 -14.87 -3.47
C LEU A 173 22.97 -14.18 -3.93
N SER A 174 23.64 -13.44 -3.04
CA SER A 174 24.91 -12.75 -3.30
C SER A 174 26.10 -13.71 -3.25
#